data_AF-A0A7G8HLT1-F1
#
_entry.id   AF-A0A7G8HLT1-F1
#
_cell.length_a   1.000
_cell.length_b   1.000
_cell.length_c   1.000
_cell.angle_alpha   90.00
_cell.angle_beta   90.00
_cell.angle_gamma   90.00
#
_symmetry.space_group_name_H-M   'P 1'
#
loop_
_entity.id
_entity.type
_entity.pdbx_description
1 polymer ?
#
loop_
_entity_poly.entity_id
_entity_poly.type
_entity_poly.pdbx_seq_one_letter_code
_entity_poly.pdbx_strand_id
1 'polypeptide(L)'
;METTVWTFSLSVPFAEWAAIYDSDDVVKMHAAVGLKSLFRGVSKDDPSKVCAVQQGPVGVAHKIFEDNKEMIRGAGHVIESTVINSYLDA
;
A
#
# COMPACT_ATOMS: atom_id res chain seq x y z
N MET A 1 -5.10 15.57 8.14
CA MET A 1 -4.41 14.30 7.84
C MET A 1 -5.24 13.58 6.79
N GLU A 2 -4.64 12.75 5.93
CA GLU A 2 -5.35 11.91 4.98
C GLU A 2 -5.17 10.43 5.37
N THR A 3 -6.26 9.68 5.35
CA THR A 3 -6.25 8.21 5.43
C THR A 3 -6.65 7.65 4.07
N THR A 4 -5.88 6.73 3.53
CA THR A 4 -6.13 6.09 2.24
C THR A 4 -6.38 4.59 2.43
N VAL A 5 -7.41 4.07 1.75
CA VAL A 5 -7.75 2.65 1.70
C VAL A 5 -7.49 2.16 0.28
N TRP A 6 -6.61 1.16 0.17
CA TRP A 6 -6.12 0.60 -1.08
C TRP A 6 -6.63 -0.83 -1.21
N THR A 7 -7.26 -1.16 -2.32
CA THR A 7 -7.55 -2.55 -2.68
C THR A 7 -6.91 -2.90 -4.02
N PHE A 8 -6.21 -4.03 -4.08
CA PHE A 8 -5.48 -4.47 -5.28
C PHE A 8 -5.27 -5.98 -5.26
N SER A 9 -4.94 -6.55 -6.41
CA SER A 9 -4.54 -7.95 -6.57
C SER A 9 -3.02 -8.11 -6.50
N LEU A 10 -2.58 -9.28 -6.05
CA LEU A 10 -1.19 -9.72 -6.08
C LEU A 10 -0.95 -10.78 -7.16
N SER A 11 0.23 -10.74 -7.78
CA SER A 11 0.75 -11.82 -8.64
C SER A 11 1.62 -12.83 -7.88
N VAL A 12 1.88 -12.57 -6.59
CA VAL A 12 2.67 -13.40 -5.67
C VAL A 12 1.85 -13.72 -4.41
N PRO A 13 2.21 -14.74 -3.61
CA PRO A 13 1.54 -14.99 -2.34
C PRO A 13 1.60 -13.77 -1.40
N PHE A 14 0.53 -13.54 -0.64
CA PHE A 14 0.48 -12.41 0.31
C PHE A 14 1.67 -12.38 1.26
N ALA A 15 2.13 -13.52 1.76
CA ALA A 15 3.27 -13.59 2.68
C ALA A 15 4.59 -13.08 2.07
N GLU A 16 4.77 -13.23 0.76
CA GLU A 16 5.95 -12.73 0.04
C GLU A 16 5.89 -11.22 -0.12
N TRP A 17 4.77 -10.71 -0.64
CA TRP A 17 4.52 -9.27 -0.75
C TRP A 17 4.61 -8.57 0.63
N ALA A 18 4.04 -9.23 1.64
CA ALA A 18 4.05 -8.80 3.03
C ALA A 18 5.45 -8.57 3.58
N ALA A 19 6.39 -9.49 3.29
CA ALA A 19 7.75 -9.41 3.78
C ALA A 19 8.49 -8.20 3.19
N ILE A 20 8.19 -7.83 1.93
CA ILE A 20 8.74 -6.64 1.27
C ILE A 20 8.08 -5.38 1.85
N TYR A 21 6.75 -5.35 1.91
CA TYR A 21 6.00 -4.19 2.37
C TYR A 21 6.31 -3.82 3.84
N ASP A 22 6.52 -4.81 4.71
CA ASP A 22 6.92 -4.60 6.11
C ASP A 22 8.43 -4.54 6.34
N SER A 23 9.23 -4.59 5.27
CA SER A 23 10.68 -4.50 5.41
C SER A 23 11.10 -3.16 6.02
N ASP A 24 12.20 -3.16 6.78
CA ASP A 24 12.75 -1.97 7.42
C ASP A 24 12.99 -0.84 6.42
N ASP A 25 13.37 -1.16 5.18
CA ASP A 25 13.64 -0.17 4.14
C ASP A 25 12.35 0.54 3.69
N VAL A 26 11.27 -0.22 3.46
CA VAL A 26 9.95 0.37 3.11
C VAL A 26 9.38 1.14 4.28
N VAL A 27 9.50 0.62 5.51
CA VAL A 27 9.06 1.32 6.72
C VAL A 27 9.79 2.66 6.90
N LYS A 28 11.12 2.68 6.72
CA LYS A 28 11.91 3.92 6.77
C LYS A 28 11.54 4.89 5.64
N MET A 29 11.34 4.39 4.43
CA MET A 29 10.90 5.20 3.29
C MET A 29 9.57 5.89 3.57
N HIS A 30 8.56 5.15 4.06
CA HIS A 30 7.27 5.71 4.45
C HIS A 30 7.41 6.73 5.58
N ALA A 31 8.17 6.40 6.64
CA ALA A 31 8.38 7.30 7.78
C ALA A 31 9.05 8.62 7.38
N ALA A 32 10.01 8.58 6.44
CA ALA A 32 10.72 9.78 5.95
C ALA A 32 9.79 10.82 5.29
N VAL A 33 8.62 10.39 4.81
CA VAL A 33 7.60 11.28 4.21
C VAL A 33 6.35 11.42 5.08
N GLY A 34 6.40 10.94 6.33
CA GLY A 34 5.28 11.00 7.26
C GLY A 34 4.12 10.05 6.93
N LEU A 35 4.34 9.05 6.09
CA LEU A 35 3.36 8.01 5.80
C LEU A 35 3.49 6.86 6.80
N LYS A 36 2.36 6.35 7.29
CA LYS A 36 2.28 5.23 8.22
C LYS A 36 1.29 4.20 7.71
N SER A 37 1.68 2.94 7.68
CA SER A 37 0.75 1.83 7.48
C SER A 37 -0.03 1.56 8.77
N LEU A 38 -1.36 1.50 8.66
CA LEU A 38 -2.28 1.22 9.77
C LEU A 38 -2.79 -0.22 9.74
N PHE A 39 -2.97 -0.76 8.53
CA PHE A 39 -3.47 -2.11 8.33
C PHE A 39 -3.01 -2.65 6.98
N ARG A 40 -2.83 -3.97 6.90
CA ARG A 40 -2.81 -4.72 5.65
C ARG A 40 -3.33 -6.13 5.87
N GLY A 41 -4.05 -6.68 4.90
CA GLY A 41 -4.59 -8.04 4.98
C GLY A 41 -5.16 -8.51 3.66
N VAL A 42 -5.51 -9.79 3.60
CA VAL A 42 -6.13 -10.41 2.41
C VAL A 42 -7.65 -10.43 2.52
N SER A 43 -8.32 -10.43 1.38
CA SER A 43 -9.76 -10.71 1.32
C SER A 43 -10.04 -12.13 1.81
N LYS A 44 -11.16 -12.29 2.53
CA LYS A 44 -11.66 -13.61 2.96
C LYS A 44 -12.13 -14.46 1.78
N ASP A 45 -12.61 -13.82 0.73
CA ASP A 45 -13.22 -14.48 -0.43
C ASP A 45 -12.20 -14.73 -1.55
N ASP A 46 -11.09 -13.98 -1.56
CA ASP A 46 -10.05 -14.06 -2.58
C ASP A 46 -8.66 -13.75 -2.00
N PRO A 47 -7.85 -14.77 -1.68
CA PRO A 47 -6.53 -14.58 -1.08
C PRO A 47 -5.54 -13.80 -1.94
N SER A 48 -5.82 -13.61 -3.23
CA SER A 48 -5.00 -12.76 -4.12
C SER A 48 -5.30 -11.27 -3.96
N LYS A 49 -6.44 -10.90 -3.36
CA LYS A 49 -6.83 -9.51 -3.13
C LYS A 49 -6.39 -9.03 -1.76
N VAL A 50 -5.78 -7.86 -1.73
CA VAL A 50 -5.25 -7.21 -0.54
C VAL A 50 -6.03 -5.93 -0.26
N CYS A 51 -6.22 -5.64 1.02
CA CYS A 51 -6.60 -4.33 1.52
C CYS A 51 -5.43 -3.77 2.34
N ALA A 52 -4.97 -2.55 2.03
CA ALA A 52 -4.01 -1.81 2.84
C ALA A 52 -4.59 -0.45 3.24
N VAL A 53 -4.37 -0.04 4.48
CA VAL A 53 -4.79 1.26 5.00
C VAL A 53 -3.56 2.02 5.46
N GLN A 54 -3.40 3.24 4.95
CA GLN A 54 -2.27 4.10 5.26
C GLN A 54 -2.76 5.49 5.68
N GLN A 55 -1.98 6.17 6.52
CA GLN A 55 -2.28 7.53 6.96
C GLN A 55 -1.04 8.40 6.86
N GLY A 56 -1.21 9.65 6.41
CA GLY A 56 -0.12 10.61 6.28
C GLY A 56 -0.58 12.01 5.85
N PRO A 57 0.35 12.88 5.44
CA PRO A 57 0.01 14.17 4.85
C PRO A 57 -0.78 14.00 3.54
N VAL A 58 -1.65 14.96 3.25
CA VAL A 58 -2.55 14.92 2.09
C VAL A 58 -1.75 14.75 0.79
N GLY A 59 -2.11 13.76 -0.02
CA GLY A 59 -1.51 13.49 -1.33
C GLY A 59 -0.18 12.73 -1.30
N VAL A 60 0.45 12.55 -0.14
CA VAL A 60 1.76 11.89 -0.05
C VAL A 60 1.69 10.42 -0.44
N ALA A 61 0.66 9.69 0.00
CA ALA A 61 0.52 8.27 -0.33
C ALA A 61 0.42 8.03 -1.85
N HIS A 62 -0.37 8.86 -2.54
CA HIS A 62 -0.49 8.84 -4.00
C HIS A 62 0.84 9.16 -4.68
N LYS A 63 1.55 10.20 -4.22
CA LYS A 63 2.84 10.59 -4.80
C LYS A 63 3.87 9.45 -4.68
N ILE A 64 3.98 8.83 -3.51
CA ILE A 64 4.90 7.70 -3.29
C ILE A 64 4.54 6.51 -4.18
N PHE A 65 3.25 6.21 -4.32
CA PHE A 65 2.80 5.14 -5.22
C PHE A 65 3.20 5.41 -6.67
N GLU A 66 2.95 6.63 -7.16
CA GLU A 66 3.31 7.05 -8.53
C GLU A 66 4.83 7.01 -8.77
N ASP A 67 5.63 7.55 -7.85
CA ASP A 67 7.09 7.64 -7.99
C ASP A 67 7.77 6.25 -7.96
N ASN A 68 7.12 5.23 -7.38
CA ASN A 68 7.72 3.92 -7.13
C ASN A 68 6.99 2.76 -7.83
N LYS A 69 6.18 3.04 -8.87
CA LYS A 69 5.35 2.04 -9.57
C LYS A 69 6.10 0.78 -9.99
N GLU A 70 7.30 0.91 -10.53
CA GLU A 70 8.10 -0.23 -11.01
C GLU A 70 8.55 -1.14 -9.87
N MET A 71 9.02 -0.54 -8.77
CA MET A 71 9.39 -1.26 -7.55
C MET A 71 8.18 -1.99 -6.96
N ILE A 72 7.05 -1.30 -6.86
CA ILE A 72 5.80 -1.84 -6.30
C ILE A 72 5.29 -3.00 -7.16
N ARG A 73 5.35 -2.87 -8.49
CA ARG A 73 5.04 -3.98 -9.41
C ARG A 73 6.00 -5.15 -9.23
N GLY A 74 7.29 -4.88 -9.09
CA GLY A 74 8.32 -5.89 -8.85
C GLY A 74 8.11 -6.70 -7.56
N ALA A 75 7.51 -6.09 -6.54
CA ALA A 75 7.10 -6.77 -5.31
C ALA A 75 5.83 -7.63 -5.46
N GLY A 76 5.24 -7.68 -6.65
CA GLY A 76 4.07 -8.50 -6.97
C GLY A 76 2.72 -7.79 -6.86
N HIS A 77 2.69 -6.46 -6.72
CA HIS A 77 1.44 -5.68 -6.77
C HIS A 77 0.98 -5.49 -8.23
N VAL A 78 -0.26 -5.86 -8.55
CA VAL A 78 -0.85 -5.62 -9.89
C VAL A 78 -1.39 -4.18 -9.96
N ILE A 79 -0.56 -3.24 -10.43
CA ILE A 79 -0.85 -1.79 -10.43
C ILE A 79 -2.22 -1.47 -11.04
N GLU A 80 -2.58 -2.11 -12.14
CA GLU A 80 -3.82 -1.90 -12.90
C GLU A 80 -5.09 -2.28 -12.11
N SER A 81 -4.96 -3.11 -11.09
CA SER A 81 -6.08 -3.54 -10.22
C SER A 81 -6.32 -2.59 -9.04
N THR A 82 -5.47 -1.56 -8.88
CA THR A 82 -5.48 -0.71 -7.70
C THR A 82 -6.68 0.22 -7.69
N VAL A 83 -7.44 0.17 -6.61
CA VAL A 83 -8.50 1.13 -6.29
C VAL A 83 -8.13 1.82 -4.99
N ILE A 84 -8.23 3.16 -4.99
CA ILE A 84 -7.82 4.01 -3.87
C ILE A 84 -9.00 4.86 -3.45
N ASN A 85 -9.30 4.86 -2.15
CA ASN A 85 -10.26 5.78 -1.55
C ASN A 85 -9.54 6.64 -0.51
N SER A 86 -9.72 7.96 -0.58
CA SER A 86 -9.13 8.94 0.33
C SER A 86 -10.17 9.51 1.28
N TYR A 87 -9.77 9.69 2.54
CA TYR A 87 -10.60 10.24 3.60
C TYR A 87 -9.80 11.30 4.38
N LEU A 88 -10.39 12.49 4.55
CA LEU A 88 -9.82 13.55 5.37
C LEU A 88 -10.36 13.45 6.79
N ASP A 89 -9.49 13.70 7.76
CA ASP A 89 -9.88 13.96 9.14
C ASP A 89 -10.59 15.33 9.20
N ALA A 90 -11.79 15.38 9.78
CA ALA A 90 -12.67 16.55 9.79
C ALA A 90 -12.56 17.35 11.08
#